data_AF-A0A7V5CY19-F1
#
_entry.id   AF-A0A7V5CY19-F1
#
_cell.length_a   1.000
_cell.length_b   1.000
_cell.length_c   1.000
_cell.angle_alpha   90.00
_cell.angle_beta   90.00
_cell.angle_gamma   90.00
#
_symmetry.space_group_name_H-M   'P 1'
#
loop_
_entity.id
_entity.type
_entity.pdbx_description
1 polymer ?
#
loop_
_entity_poly.entity_id
_entity_poly.type
_entity_poly.pdbx_seq_one_letter_code
_entity_poly.pdbx_strand_id
1 'polypeptide(L)'
;MRFRFLVLIWLGIILVLVSPASAYASEGNSKWGIWLDIGKLFNLALVIAILIWGTRKPLARFFSARTQLIREQLAEAQRARAQAEARLAEMEARMSRLDDELTEIQASAEKEAREEYQRLVAAAEQESGKMLERTRQEIESMVRAAKQELRIHTAELLVKMAEENIRKEIGPGDHKRLLASFIDKLGEKQ
;
A
#
# COMPACT_ATOMS: atom_id res chain seq x y z
N MET A 1 31.31 -29.78 44.47
CA MET A 1 32.67 -29.74 45.08
C MET A 1 33.15 -28.34 45.50
N ARG A 2 32.86 -27.25 44.77
CA ARG A 2 33.33 -25.88 45.09
C ARG A 2 32.87 -25.33 46.45
N PHE A 3 31.64 -25.68 46.86
CA PHE A 3 31.10 -25.29 48.17
C PHE A 3 31.89 -25.92 49.34
N ARG A 4 32.35 -27.16 49.19
CA ARG A 4 33.16 -27.84 50.22
C ARG A 4 34.54 -27.20 50.40
N PHE A 5 35.12 -26.64 49.33
CA PHE A 5 36.43 -25.96 49.37
C PHE A 5 36.32 -24.57 49.99
N LEU A 6 35.27 -23.81 49.68
CA LEU A 6 34.95 -22.54 50.33
C LEU A 6 34.61 -22.73 51.82
N VAL A 7 33.88 -23.79 52.17
CA VAL A 7 33.57 -24.17 53.55
C VAL A 7 34.84 -24.58 54.30
N LEU A 8 35.79 -25.31 53.71
CA LEU A 8 37.06 -25.64 54.35
C LEU A 8 37.98 -24.42 54.53
N ILE A 9 37.96 -23.46 53.60
CA ILE A 9 38.68 -22.17 53.76
C ILE A 9 38.03 -21.35 54.89
N TRP A 10 36.70 -21.26 54.93
CA TRP A 10 35.98 -20.60 56.03
C TRP A 10 36.16 -21.30 57.38
N LEU A 11 36.20 -22.63 57.39
CA LEU A 11 36.46 -23.43 58.59
C LEU A 11 37.91 -23.25 59.08
N GLY A 12 38.87 -23.11 58.17
CA GLY A 12 40.25 -22.73 58.50
C GLY A 12 40.36 -21.31 59.05
N ILE A 13 39.65 -20.34 58.48
CA ILE A 13 39.61 -18.95 58.97
C ILE A 13 38.92 -18.88 60.34
N ILE A 14 37.82 -19.61 60.54
CA ILE A 14 37.14 -19.74 61.83
C ILE A 14 38.04 -20.43 62.86
N LEU A 15 38.81 -21.44 62.49
CA LEU A 15 39.78 -22.07 63.39
C LEU A 15 40.90 -21.11 63.81
N VAL A 16 41.26 -20.15 62.95
CA VAL A 16 42.25 -19.09 63.23
C VAL A 16 41.67 -17.96 64.09
N LEU A 17 40.38 -17.62 63.92
CA LEU A 17 39.66 -16.62 64.72
C LEU A 17 39.17 -17.16 66.08
N VAL A 18 38.90 -18.45 66.18
CA VAL A 18 38.54 -19.16 67.42
C VAL A 18 39.81 -19.73 68.08
N SER A 19 40.89 -18.96 68.06
CA SER A 19 41.95 -19.13 69.06
C SER A 19 41.58 -18.22 70.23
N PRO A 20 41.42 -18.72 71.47
CA PRO A 20 40.82 -17.96 72.57
C PRO A 20 41.61 -16.67 72.83
N ALA A 21 40.97 -15.54 72.54
CA ALA A 21 41.49 -14.20 72.82
C ALA A 21 41.67 -13.91 74.34
N SER A 22 41.30 -14.86 75.22
CA SER A 22 41.34 -14.71 76.67
C SER A 22 42.62 -15.19 77.35
N ALA A 23 43.66 -15.61 76.63
CA ALA A 23 44.91 -16.10 77.26
C ALA A 23 46.15 -15.20 77.07
N TYR A 24 46.07 -14.10 76.33
CA TYR A 24 47.26 -13.28 76.00
C TYR A 24 47.00 -11.78 76.16
N ALA A 25 46.59 -11.38 77.36
CA ALA A 25 47.01 -10.11 77.92
C ALA A 25 48.20 -10.41 78.86
N SER A 26 49.40 -10.47 78.33
CA SER A 26 50.60 -10.23 79.15
C SER A 26 51.58 -9.36 78.37
N GLU A 27 51.64 -8.10 78.78
CA GLU A 27 52.83 -7.28 78.63
C GLU A 27 53.99 -8.05 79.27
N GLY A 28 54.95 -8.50 78.46
CA GLY A 28 56.07 -9.27 78.98
C GLY A 28 57.03 -9.67 77.88
N ASN A 29 58.11 -8.88 77.74
CA ASN A 29 59.31 -9.17 76.97
C ASN A 29 59.95 -10.50 77.43
N SER A 30 59.38 -11.62 77.01
CA SER A 30 59.84 -12.97 77.29
C SER A 30 60.10 -13.68 75.97
N LYS A 31 61.21 -14.43 75.88
CA LYS A 31 61.61 -15.17 74.66
C LYS A 31 60.46 -16.04 74.11
N TRP A 32 59.53 -16.48 74.95
CA TRP A 32 58.35 -17.27 74.60
C TRP A 32 57.28 -16.51 73.78
N GLY A 33 57.14 -15.18 73.93
CA GLY A 33 56.21 -14.37 73.13
C GLY A 33 56.59 -14.27 71.65
N ILE A 34 57.90 -14.19 71.37
CA ILE A 34 58.43 -14.10 70.00
C ILE A 34 58.11 -15.39 69.21
N TRP A 35 58.20 -16.56 69.85
CA TRP A 35 57.83 -17.84 69.23
C TRP A 35 56.34 -17.94 68.91
N LEU A 36 55.47 -17.36 69.76
CA LEU A 36 54.03 -17.31 69.51
C LEU A 36 53.68 -16.41 68.32
N ASP A 37 54.34 -15.25 68.19
CA ASP A 37 54.11 -14.34 67.07
C ASP A 37 54.66 -14.89 65.75
N ILE A 38 55.79 -15.62 65.78
CA ILE A 38 56.29 -16.39 64.63
C ILE A 38 55.28 -17.47 64.19
N GLY A 39 54.65 -18.16 65.14
CA GLY A 39 53.60 -19.15 64.86
C GLY A 39 52.36 -18.53 64.20
N LYS A 40 51.93 -17.35 64.66
CA LYS A 40 50.83 -16.59 64.02
C LYS A 40 51.19 -16.17 62.59
N LEU A 41 52.41 -15.69 62.37
CA LEU A 41 52.89 -15.26 61.05
C LEU A 41 52.96 -16.44 60.08
N PHE A 42 53.42 -17.61 60.56
CA PHE A 42 53.43 -18.84 59.78
C PHE A 42 52.01 -19.31 59.42
N ASN A 43 51.08 -19.25 60.37
CA ASN A 43 49.68 -19.58 60.11
C ASN A 43 49.04 -18.63 59.08
N LEU A 44 49.26 -17.32 59.21
CA LEU A 44 48.81 -16.34 58.23
C LEU A 44 49.40 -16.61 56.83
N ALA A 45 50.70 -16.90 56.76
CA ALA A 45 51.37 -17.24 55.50
C ALA A 45 50.78 -18.53 54.88
N LEU A 46 50.45 -19.53 55.69
CA LEU A 46 49.82 -20.77 55.25
C LEU A 46 48.42 -20.52 54.67
N VAL A 47 47.60 -19.70 55.35
CA VAL A 47 46.26 -19.32 54.87
C VAL A 47 46.35 -18.54 53.56
N ILE A 48 47.28 -17.57 53.46
CA ILE A 48 47.52 -16.81 52.24
C ILE A 48 47.97 -17.73 51.09
N ALA A 49 48.88 -18.67 51.34
CA ALA A 49 49.36 -19.61 50.33
C ALA A 49 48.23 -20.51 49.79
N ILE A 50 47.38 -21.03 50.68
CA ILE A 50 46.21 -21.85 50.30
C ILE A 50 45.19 -21.00 49.54
N LEU A 51 44.95 -19.76 49.96
CA LEU A 51 44.02 -18.84 49.29
C LEU A 51 44.51 -18.51 47.88
N ILE A 52 45.79 -18.16 47.71
CA ILE A 52 46.38 -17.88 46.40
C ILE A 52 46.30 -19.12 45.51
N TRP A 53 46.64 -20.31 46.01
CA TRP A 53 46.58 -21.54 45.22
C TRP A 53 45.15 -21.90 44.81
N GLY A 54 44.17 -21.77 45.72
CA GLY A 54 42.76 -22.09 45.47
C GLY A 54 42.02 -21.07 44.60
N THR A 55 42.34 -19.78 44.71
CA THR A 55 41.62 -18.68 44.01
C THR A 55 42.19 -18.35 42.63
N ARG A 56 43.45 -18.68 42.35
CA ARG A 56 44.09 -18.42 41.04
C ARG A 56 43.27 -18.92 39.85
N LYS A 57 42.78 -20.17 39.91
CA LYS A 57 41.99 -20.77 38.82
C LYS A 57 40.59 -20.16 38.64
N PRO A 58 39.74 -20.03 39.68
CA PRO A 58 38.41 -19.44 39.51
C PRO A 58 38.47 -17.95 39.14
N LEU A 59 39.44 -17.20 39.69
CA LEU A 59 39.58 -15.77 39.40
C LEU A 59 40.00 -15.52 37.96
N ALA A 60 41.00 -16.26 37.46
CA ALA A 60 41.41 -16.17 36.05
C ALA A 60 40.28 -16.56 35.10
N ARG A 61 39.50 -17.60 35.42
CA ARG A 61 38.33 -18.02 34.62
C ARG A 61 37.22 -16.98 34.61
N PHE A 62 36.98 -16.29 35.73
CA PHE A 62 35.97 -15.24 35.80
C PHE A 62 36.34 -14.06 34.90
N PHE A 63 37.59 -13.58 34.98
CA PHE A 63 38.06 -12.49 34.11
C PHE A 63 38.08 -12.91 32.64
N SER A 64 38.55 -14.13 32.31
CA SER A 64 38.55 -14.60 30.92
C SER A 64 37.13 -14.71 30.36
N ALA A 65 36.18 -15.24 31.13
CA ALA A 65 34.77 -15.34 30.73
C ALA A 65 34.13 -13.96 30.54
N ARG A 66 34.42 -12.99 31.43
CA ARG A 66 33.98 -11.60 31.27
C ARG A 66 34.55 -10.95 30.03
N THR A 67 35.84 -11.10 29.77
CA THR A 67 36.48 -10.56 28.55
C THR A 67 35.90 -11.20 27.30
N GLN A 68 35.66 -12.50 27.30
CA GLN A 68 35.07 -13.21 26.18
C GLN A 68 33.64 -12.74 25.91
N LEU A 69 32.81 -12.62 26.95
CA LEU A 69 31.44 -12.10 26.83
C LEU A 69 31.42 -10.68 26.24
N ILE A 70 32.29 -9.79 26.72
CA ILE A 70 32.38 -8.41 26.19
C ILE A 70 32.81 -8.42 24.72
N ARG A 71 33.76 -9.28 24.34
CA ARG A 71 34.19 -9.42 22.94
C ARG A 71 33.05 -9.93 22.06
N GLU A 72 32.31 -10.92 22.53
CA GLU A 72 31.16 -11.49 21.81
C GLU A 72 30.07 -10.43 21.63
N GLN A 73 29.71 -9.70 22.69
CA GLN A 73 28.73 -8.61 22.63
C GLN A 73 29.17 -7.49 21.70
N LEU A 74 30.45 -7.11 21.71
CA LEU A 74 30.97 -6.07 20.82
C LEU A 74 30.96 -6.53 19.36
N ALA A 75 31.33 -7.80 19.10
CA ALA A 75 31.27 -8.37 17.76
C ALA A 75 29.82 -8.48 17.25
N GLU A 76 28.88 -8.84 18.11
CA GLU A 76 27.45 -8.86 17.79
C GLU A 76 26.92 -7.46 17.50
N ALA A 77 27.25 -6.47 18.33
CA ALA A 77 26.87 -5.07 18.11
C ALA A 77 27.44 -4.52 16.79
N GLN A 78 28.70 -4.86 16.45
CA GLN A 78 29.30 -4.48 15.17
C GLN A 78 28.59 -5.14 13.98
N ARG A 79 28.23 -6.43 14.08
CA ARG A 79 27.46 -7.12 13.05
C ARG A 79 26.06 -6.52 12.88
N ALA A 80 25.37 -6.26 13.99
CA ALA A 80 24.05 -5.64 13.98
C ALA A 80 24.09 -4.24 13.34
N ARG A 81 25.11 -3.44 13.68
CA ARG A 81 25.34 -2.13 13.07
C ARG A 81 25.60 -2.24 11.57
N ALA A 82 26.49 -3.13 11.13
CA ALA A 82 26.78 -3.34 9.71
C ALA A 82 25.54 -3.80 8.93
N GLN A 83 24.72 -4.67 9.53
CA GLN A 83 23.45 -5.09 8.92
C GLN A 83 22.44 -3.95 8.85
N ALA A 84 22.36 -3.10 9.87
CA ALA A 84 21.48 -1.92 9.86
C ALA A 84 21.92 -0.90 8.80
N GLU A 85 23.22 -0.62 8.70
CA GLU A 85 23.79 0.27 7.67
C GLU A 85 23.55 -0.28 6.26
N ALA A 86 23.73 -1.60 6.05
CA ALA A 86 23.43 -2.23 4.76
C ALA A 86 21.95 -2.15 4.38
N ARG A 87 21.04 -2.38 5.34
CA ARG A 87 19.59 -2.24 5.13
C ARG A 87 19.19 -0.80 4.85
N LEU A 88 19.80 0.17 5.53
CA LEU A 88 19.55 1.59 5.31
C LEU A 88 19.96 1.97 3.87
N ALA A 89 21.15 1.59 3.44
CA ALA A 89 21.63 1.84 2.08
C ALA A 89 20.74 1.17 1.02
N GLU A 90 20.24 -0.04 1.28
CA GLU A 90 19.28 -0.71 0.40
C GLU A 90 17.95 0.04 0.33
N MET A 91 17.43 0.51 1.46
CA MET A 91 16.18 1.29 1.49
C MET A 91 16.34 2.64 0.80
N GLU A 92 17.44 3.35 1.01
CA GLU A 92 17.74 4.61 0.30
C GLU A 92 17.83 4.39 -1.22
N ALA A 93 18.51 3.32 -1.64
CA ALA A 93 18.58 2.96 -3.06
C ALA A 93 17.21 2.56 -3.65
N ARG A 94 16.33 1.94 -2.86
CA ARG A 94 14.95 1.64 -3.27
C ARG A 94 14.10 2.91 -3.35
N MET A 95 14.22 3.82 -2.39
CA MET A 95 13.49 5.09 -2.39
C MET A 95 13.87 5.95 -3.60
N SER A 96 15.16 6.07 -3.92
CA SER A 96 15.61 6.80 -5.11
C SER A 96 15.01 6.22 -6.40
N ARG A 97 14.90 4.89 -6.52
CA ARG A 97 14.27 4.27 -7.70
C ARG A 97 12.77 4.52 -7.75
N LEU A 98 12.09 4.53 -6.60
CA LEU A 98 10.66 4.82 -6.54
C LEU A 98 10.36 6.25 -7.00
N ASP A 99 11.20 7.22 -6.66
CA ASP A 99 11.03 8.61 -7.14
C ASP A 99 11.16 8.71 -8.66
N ASP A 100 12.13 7.98 -9.24
CA ASP A 100 12.30 7.88 -10.71
C ASP A 100 11.09 7.19 -11.37
N GLU A 101 10.65 6.05 -10.83
CA GLU A 101 9.48 5.31 -11.31
C GLU A 101 8.19 6.15 -11.22
N LEU A 102 8.00 6.90 -10.12
CA LEU A 102 6.86 7.80 -9.97
C LEU A 102 6.87 8.91 -11.02
N THR A 103 8.04 9.47 -11.31
CA THR A 103 8.19 10.50 -12.34
C THR A 103 7.87 9.94 -13.73
N GLU A 104 8.32 8.72 -14.03
CA GLU A 104 7.99 8.02 -15.27
C GLU A 104 6.48 7.73 -15.39
N ILE A 105 5.85 7.24 -14.31
CA ILE A 105 4.41 6.98 -14.25
C ILE A 105 3.62 8.27 -14.48
N GLN A 106 4.00 9.38 -13.83
CA GLN A 106 3.33 10.67 -14.03
C GLN A 106 3.47 11.16 -15.47
N ALA A 107 4.67 11.08 -16.05
CA ALA A 107 4.90 11.49 -17.43
C ALA A 107 4.10 10.64 -18.43
N SER A 108 4.04 9.32 -18.22
CA SER A 108 3.24 8.41 -19.04
C SER A 108 1.75 8.68 -18.89
N ALA A 109 1.26 8.87 -17.67
CA ALA A 109 -0.15 9.17 -17.40
C ALA A 109 -0.58 10.51 -18.02
N GLU A 110 0.25 11.55 -17.94
CA GLU A 110 -0.05 12.82 -18.61
C GLU A 110 -0.10 12.68 -20.13
N LYS A 111 0.83 11.91 -20.71
CA LYS A 111 0.85 11.65 -22.15
C LYS A 111 -0.40 10.90 -22.59
N GLU A 112 -0.73 9.81 -21.90
CA GLU A 112 -1.92 8.99 -22.19
C GLU A 112 -3.20 9.80 -22.02
N ALA A 113 -3.31 10.60 -20.96
CA ALA A 113 -4.45 11.48 -20.74
C ALA A 113 -4.62 12.51 -21.87
N ARG A 114 -3.52 13.10 -22.37
CA ARG A 114 -3.57 14.05 -23.51
C ARG A 114 -4.00 13.36 -24.80
N GLU A 115 -3.46 12.17 -25.09
CA GLU A 115 -3.81 11.39 -26.28
C GLU A 115 -5.29 10.97 -26.23
N GLU A 116 -5.75 10.49 -25.08
CA GLU A 116 -7.14 10.08 -24.90
C GLU A 116 -8.11 11.26 -24.96
N TYR A 117 -7.73 12.40 -24.37
CA TYR A 117 -8.51 13.64 -24.50
C TYR A 117 -8.65 14.06 -25.97
N GLN A 118 -7.58 14.03 -26.75
CA GLN A 118 -7.62 14.37 -28.18
C GLN A 118 -8.51 13.40 -28.97
N ARG A 119 -8.42 12.08 -28.67
CA ARG A 119 -9.31 11.07 -29.28
C ARG A 119 -10.77 11.31 -28.94
N LEU A 120 -11.07 11.62 -27.68
CA LEU A 120 -12.43 11.86 -27.23
C LEU A 120 -13.02 13.10 -27.89
N VAL A 121 -12.25 14.19 -27.99
CA VAL A 121 -12.67 15.41 -28.69
C VAL A 121 -12.94 15.12 -30.17
N ALA A 122 -12.03 14.43 -30.86
CA ALA A 122 -12.20 14.08 -32.27
C ALA A 122 -13.44 13.18 -32.49
N ALA A 123 -13.66 12.21 -31.61
CA ALA A 123 -14.84 11.34 -31.65
C ALA A 123 -16.14 12.13 -31.41
N ALA A 124 -16.13 13.07 -30.45
CA ALA A 124 -17.28 13.92 -30.16
C ALA A 124 -17.62 14.85 -31.34
N GLU A 125 -16.61 15.44 -31.98
CA GLU A 125 -16.79 16.27 -33.19
C GLU A 125 -17.36 15.44 -34.35
N GLN A 126 -16.83 14.23 -34.56
CA GLN A 126 -17.31 13.32 -35.60
C GLN A 126 -18.77 12.91 -35.34
N GLU A 127 -19.13 12.56 -34.10
CA GLU A 127 -20.48 12.15 -33.75
C GLU A 127 -21.46 13.32 -33.82
N SER A 128 -21.05 14.52 -33.38
CA SER A 128 -21.84 15.74 -33.55
C SER A 128 -22.12 16.02 -35.03
N GLY A 129 -21.12 15.90 -35.90
CA GLY A 129 -21.28 16.05 -37.35
C GLY A 129 -22.27 15.03 -37.93
N LYS A 130 -22.15 13.75 -37.56
CA LYS A 130 -23.09 12.69 -37.97
C LYS A 130 -24.50 12.95 -37.48
N MET A 131 -24.64 13.41 -36.23
CA MET A 131 -25.94 13.75 -35.65
C MET A 131 -26.61 14.87 -36.42
N LEU A 132 -25.89 15.96 -36.71
CA LEU A 132 -26.41 17.07 -37.51
C LEU A 132 -26.85 16.64 -38.90
N GLU A 133 -26.06 15.79 -39.56
CA GLU A 133 -26.41 15.29 -40.89
C GLU A 133 -27.66 14.41 -40.85
N ARG A 134 -27.76 13.49 -39.88
CA ARG A 134 -28.97 12.68 -39.67
C ARG A 134 -30.19 13.54 -39.39
N THR A 135 -30.08 14.51 -38.49
CA THR A 135 -31.18 15.44 -38.17
C THR A 135 -31.61 16.24 -39.39
N ARG A 136 -30.69 16.70 -40.26
CA ARG A 136 -31.05 17.37 -41.51
C ARG A 136 -31.85 16.46 -42.44
N GLN A 137 -31.38 15.22 -42.64
CA GLN A 137 -32.07 14.24 -43.47
C GLN A 137 -33.47 13.89 -42.93
N GLU A 138 -33.59 13.77 -41.61
CA GLU A 138 -34.87 13.55 -40.93
C GLU A 138 -35.82 14.74 -41.10
N ILE A 139 -35.35 15.97 -40.89
CA ILE A 139 -36.14 17.19 -41.11
C ILE A 139 -36.64 17.26 -42.55
N GLU A 140 -35.77 17.01 -43.53
CA GLU A 140 -36.20 17.01 -44.92
C GLU A 140 -37.25 15.94 -45.22
N SER A 141 -37.09 14.74 -44.65
CA SER A 141 -38.06 13.66 -44.78
C SER A 141 -39.42 14.04 -44.18
N MET A 142 -39.41 14.61 -42.97
CA MET A 142 -40.61 15.10 -42.29
C MET A 142 -41.29 16.22 -43.08
N VAL A 143 -40.53 17.16 -43.63
CA VAL A 143 -41.08 18.24 -44.47
C VAL A 143 -41.71 17.67 -45.75
N ARG A 144 -41.09 16.68 -46.39
CA ARG A 144 -41.67 16.01 -47.56
C ARG A 144 -42.96 15.28 -47.20
N ALA A 145 -42.97 14.55 -46.09
CA ALA A 145 -44.16 13.85 -45.60
C ALA A 145 -45.31 14.83 -45.28
N ALA A 146 -45.03 15.90 -44.53
CA ALA A 146 -46.02 16.92 -44.18
C ALA A 146 -46.60 17.63 -45.41
N LYS A 147 -45.77 17.93 -46.43
CA LYS A 147 -46.26 18.49 -47.70
C LYS A 147 -47.18 17.53 -48.45
N GLN A 148 -46.86 16.23 -48.43
CA GLN A 148 -47.69 15.22 -49.07
C GLN A 148 -49.04 15.06 -48.36
N GLU A 149 -49.03 15.02 -47.04
CA GLU A 149 -50.24 14.99 -46.20
C GLU A 149 -51.13 16.22 -46.47
N LEU A 150 -50.54 17.42 -46.50
CA LEU A 150 -51.26 18.65 -46.81
C LEU A 150 -51.93 18.61 -48.20
N ARG A 151 -51.23 18.08 -49.20
CA ARG A 151 -51.77 17.91 -50.56
C ARG A 151 -52.96 16.96 -50.59
N ILE A 152 -52.87 15.83 -49.87
CA ILE A 152 -53.95 14.85 -49.77
C ILE A 152 -55.19 15.51 -49.14
N HIS A 153 -55.03 16.15 -47.98
CA HIS A 153 -56.15 16.85 -47.32
C HIS A 153 -56.74 17.98 -48.16
N THR A 154 -55.90 18.73 -48.87
CA THR A 154 -56.40 19.80 -49.76
C THR A 154 -57.19 19.21 -50.91
N ALA A 155 -56.73 18.12 -51.53
CA ALA A 155 -57.46 17.43 -52.58
C ALA A 155 -58.80 16.87 -52.08
N GLU A 156 -58.82 16.27 -50.90
CA GLU A 156 -60.06 15.80 -50.26
C GLU A 156 -61.06 16.94 -50.00
N LEU A 157 -60.58 18.09 -49.50
CA LEU A 157 -61.43 19.26 -49.27
C LEU A 157 -61.98 19.82 -50.58
N LEU A 158 -61.14 19.93 -51.61
CA LEU A 158 -61.53 20.42 -52.93
C LEU A 158 -62.57 19.51 -53.59
N VAL A 159 -62.43 18.19 -53.49
CA VAL A 159 -63.41 17.23 -54.00
C VAL A 159 -64.75 17.40 -53.27
N LYS A 160 -64.74 17.51 -51.92
CA LYS A 160 -65.97 17.75 -51.14
C LYS A 160 -66.63 19.08 -51.51
N MET A 161 -65.86 20.16 -51.66
CA MET A 161 -66.39 21.46 -52.07
C MET A 161 -66.96 21.42 -53.50
N ALA A 162 -66.29 20.76 -54.43
CA ALA A 162 -66.78 20.58 -55.79
C ALA A 162 -68.08 19.76 -55.82
N GLU A 163 -68.15 18.68 -55.04
CA GLU A 163 -69.37 17.88 -54.87
C GLU A 163 -70.54 18.73 -54.33
N GLU A 164 -70.31 19.49 -53.27
CA GLU A 164 -71.33 20.39 -52.70
C GLU A 164 -71.78 21.46 -53.69
N ASN A 165 -70.85 22.05 -54.47
CA ASN A 165 -71.18 23.07 -55.45
C ASN A 165 -71.97 22.51 -56.64
N ILE A 166 -71.55 21.36 -57.18
CA ILE A 166 -72.27 20.65 -58.25
C ILE A 166 -73.68 20.28 -57.76
N ARG A 167 -73.83 19.79 -56.53
CA ARG A 167 -75.13 19.45 -55.96
C ARG A 167 -76.07 20.66 -55.83
N LYS A 168 -75.53 21.86 -55.62
CA LYS A 168 -76.30 23.12 -55.56
C LYS A 168 -76.71 23.65 -56.93
N GLU A 169 -75.87 23.48 -57.95
CA GLU A 169 -76.11 24.05 -59.29
C GLU A 169 -76.79 23.09 -60.29
N ILE A 170 -76.92 21.79 -59.98
CA ILE A 170 -77.50 20.83 -60.92
C ILE A 170 -78.99 21.11 -61.18
N GLY A 171 -79.34 21.35 -62.44
CA GLY A 171 -80.71 21.58 -62.89
C GLY A 171 -81.29 20.42 -63.75
N PRO A 172 -82.58 20.51 -64.14
CA PRO A 172 -83.22 19.50 -64.98
C PRO A 172 -82.62 19.36 -66.40
N GLY A 173 -81.98 20.42 -66.91
CA GLY A 173 -81.30 20.41 -68.22
C GLY A 173 -79.97 19.64 -68.22
N ASP A 174 -79.24 19.66 -67.11
CA ASP A 174 -77.93 19.00 -66.99
C ASP A 174 -78.05 17.48 -66.90
N HIS A 175 -79.13 16.96 -66.28
CA HIS A 175 -79.41 15.52 -66.20
C HIS A 175 -79.56 14.89 -67.60
N LYS A 176 -80.24 15.56 -68.53
CA LYS A 176 -80.39 15.08 -69.92
C LYS A 176 -79.06 15.08 -70.67
N ARG A 177 -78.23 16.12 -70.48
CA ARG A 177 -76.91 16.25 -71.11
C ARG A 177 -75.94 15.18 -70.60
N LEU A 178 -75.96 14.89 -69.30
CA LEU A 178 -75.16 13.81 -68.69
C LEU A 178 -75.54 12.44 -69.26
N LEU A 179 -76.85 12.14 -69.37
CA LEU A 179 -77.34 10.89 -69.94
C LEU A 179 -76.91 10.71 -71.40
N ALA A 180 -77.03 11.77 -72.21
CA ALA A 180 -76.60 11.76 -73.61
C ALA A 180 -75.08 11.50 -73.74
N SER A 181 -74.26 12.17 -72.92
CA SER A 181 -72.80 11.99 -72.94
C SER A 181 -72.33 10.61 -72.46
N PHE A 182 -73.10 9.95 -71.59
CA PHE A 182 -72.79 8.60 -71.11
C PHE A 182 -73.05 7.55 -72.19
N ILE A 183 -74.13 7.72 -72.95
CA ILE A 183 -74.47 6.88 -74.10
C ILE A 183 -73.41 7.03 -75.20
N ASP A 184 -72.97 8.26 -75.46
CA ASP A 184 -71.95 8.56 -76.47
C ASP A 184 -70.59 7.91 -76.14
N LYS A 185 -70.12 8.03 -74.89
CA LYS A 185 -68.85 7.38 -74.43
C LYS A 185 -68.91 5.85 -74.39
N LEU A 186 -70.09 5.26 -74.22
CA LEU A 186 -70.27 3.81 -74.34
C LEU A 186 -70.29 3.36 -75.81
N GLY A 187 -70.67 4.23 -76.73
CA GLY A 187 -70.58 3.99 -78.18
C GLY A 187 -69.16 4.14 -78.75
N GLU A 188 -68.32 4.98 -78.14
CA GLU A 188 -66.95 5.28 -78.61
C GLU A 188 -65.89 4.27 -78.17
N LYS A 189 -66.22 3.34 -77.26
CA LYS A 189 -65.28 2.34 -76.71
C LYS A 189 -65.44 0.92 -77.30
N GLN A 190 -66.08 0.81 -78.46
CA GLN A 190 -65.99 -0.35 -79.37
C GLN A 190 -65.22 0.05 -80.63
#